data_AF-A0A7C2MUW9-F1
#
_entry.id   AF-A0A7C2MUW9-F1
#
_cell.length_a   1.000
_cell.length_b   1.000
_cell.length_c   1.000
_cell.angle_alpha   90.00
_cell.angle_beta   90.00
_cell.angle_gamma   90.00
#
_symmetry.space_group_name_H-M   'P 1'
#
loop_
_entity.id
_entity.type
_entity.pdbx_description
1 polymer ?
#
loop_
_entity_poly.entity_id
_entity_poly.type
_entity_poly.pdbx_seq_one_letter_code
_entity_poly.pdbx_strand_id
1 'polypeptide(L)'
;MKRLVFKLSYAENILKGEKRSTIRLRSSYRVGEIVEIYVGSARVGRAIIKHIERKRLSEISDEDARIDGFKDRTELLKELMRIYGKKVMSKNPELYIIYFQLL
;
A
#
# COMPACT_ATOMS: atom_id res chain seq x y z
N MET A 1 -10.63 -11.30 11.60
CA MET A 1 -9.82 -11.27 10.36
C MET A 1 -9.19 -9.88 10.22
N LYS A 2 -7.93 -9.77 9.79
CA LYS A 2 -7.33 -8.43 9.58
C LYS A 2 -7.92 -7.77 8.34
N ARG A 3 -7.84 -6.44 8.29
CA ARG A 3 -8.43 -5.61 7.22
C ARG A 3 -7.36 -4.74 6.59
N LEU A 4 -7.35 -4.64 5.26
CA LEU A 4 -6.66 -3.59 4.52
C LEU A 4 -7.68 -2.53 4.11
N VAL A 5 -7.60 -1.35 4.73
CA VAL A 5 -8.49 -0.22 4.43
C VAL A 5 -7.79 0.74 3.47
N PHE A 6 -8.50 1.12 2.41
CA PHE A 6 -8.06 2.05 1.38
C PHE A 6 -9.03 3.24 1.26
N LYS A 7 -8.54 4.36 0.71
CA LYS A 7 -9.38 5.50 0.33
C LYS A 7 -10.29 5.12 -0.84
N LEU A 8 -11.45 5.77 -0.94
CA LEU A 8 -12.41 5.59 -2.04
C LEU A 8 -11.77 5.74 -3.42
N SER A 9 -10.81 6.66 -3.55
CA SER A 9 -10.06 6.90 -4.79
C SER A 9 -9.27 5.68 -5.31
N TYR A 10 -9.02 4.66 -4.48
CA TYR A 10 -8.28 3.47 -4.88
C TYR A 10 -9.20 2.29 -5.26
N ALA A 11 -10.53 2.43 -5.13
CA ALA A 11 -11.47 1.34 -5.34
C ALA A 11 -11.33 0.70 -6.72
N GLU A 12 -11.34 1.51 -7.78
CA GLU A 12 -11.30 1.05 -9.16
C GLU A 12 -10.03 0.25 -9.45
N ASN A 13 -8.86 0.82 -9.14
CA ASN A 13 -7.56 0.17 -9.41
C ASN A 13 -7.39 -1.12 -8.60
N ILE A 14 -7.96 -1.19 -7.38
CA ILE A 14 -7.95 -2.42 -6.59
C ILE A 14 -8.83 -3.49 -7.25
N LEU A 15 -10.07 -3.14 -7.59
CA LEU A 15 -11.05 -4.07 -8.17
C LEU A 15 -10.61 -4.60 -9.54
N LYS A 16 -9.90 -3.79 -10.33
CA LYS A 16 -9.28 -4.21 -11.60
C LYS A 16 -8.00 -5.04 -11.43
N GLY A 17 -7.47 -5.14 -10.20
CA GLY A 17 -6.21 -5.83 -9.92
C GLY A 17 -4.95 -5.08 -10.39
N GLU A 18 -5.08 -3.80 -10.74
CA GLU A 18 -3.97 -2.94 -11.16
C GLU A 18 -3.11 -2.55 -9.94
N LYS A 19 -3.77 -2.18 -8.84
CA LYS A 19 -3.12 -1.90 -7.55
C LYS A 19 -2.90 -3.21 -6.79
N ARG A 20 -1.64 -3.64 -6.70
CA ARG A 20 -1.24 -4.94 -6.14
C ARG A 20 -0.35 -4.80 -4.90
N SER A 21 -0.04 -3.59 -4.47
CA SER A 21 0.67 -3.34 -3.22
C SER A 21 0.09 -2.17 -2.41
N THR A 22 0.54 -2.07 -1.16
CA THR A 22 0.34 -0.92 -0.27
C THR A 22 1.60 -0.63 0.52
N ILE A 23 2.01 0.65 0.56
CA ILE A 23 3.20 1.09 1.28
C ILE A 23 2.82 1.74 2.63
N ARG A 24 3.40 1.27 3.73
CA ARG A 24 3.04 1.68 5.10
C ARG A 24 4.25 1.83 6.01
N LEU A 25 4.20 2.74 6.99
CA LEU A 25 5.25 2.88 8.02
C LEU A 25 5.33 1.69 8.98
N ARG A 26 4.23 0.98 9.17
CA ARG A 26 4.13 -0.17 10.05
C ARG A 26 3.22 -1.22 9.41
N SER A 27 3.55 -2.48 9.63
CA SER A 27 2.75 -3.61 9.20
C SER A 27 2.73 -4.68 10.29
N SER A 28 1.57 -5.31 10.49
CA SER A 28 1.42 -6.52 11.30
C SER A 28 1.01 -7.72 10.45
N TYR A 29 0.94 -7.57 9.12
CA TYR A 29 0.52 -8.64 8.21
C TYR A 29 1.61 -9.70 8.05
N ARG A 30 1.21 -10.90 7.64
CA ARG A 30 2.13 -12.01 7.34
C ARG A 30 1.87 -12.54 5.93
N VAL A 31 2.91 -13.03 5.27
CA VAL A 31 2.77 -13.72 3.98
C VAL A 31 1.86 -14.95 4.16
N GLY A 32 0.94 -15.16 3.21
CA GLY A 32 -0.09 -16.20 3.26
C GLY A 32 -1.35 -15.81 4.04
N GLU A 33 -1.35 -14.67 4.74
CA GLU A 33 -2.53 -14.21 5.48
C GLU A 33 -3.65 -13.76 4.54
N ILE A 34 -4.89 -14.23 4.81
CA ILE A 34 -6.10 -13.74 4.14
C ILE A 34 -6.65 -12.54 4.92
N VAL A 35 -6.88 -11.45 4.21
CA VAL A 35 -7.37 -10.18 4.76
C VAL A 35 -8.63 -9.72 4.03
N GLU A 36 -9.48 -8.96 4.72
CA GLU A 36 -10.60 -8.26 4.09
C GLU A 36 -10.10 -6.97 3.43
N ILE A 37 -10.56 -6.69 2.21
CA ILE A 37 -10.32 -5.41 1.54
C ILE A 37 -11.51 -4.50 1.80
N TYR A 38 -11.22 -3.32 2.34
CA TYR A 38 -12.17 -2.25 2.56
C TYR A 38 -11.78 -1.02 1.78
N VAL A 39 -12.77 -0.35 1.21
CA VAL A 39 -12.62 0.96 0.60
C VAL A 39 -13.58 1.91 1.32
N GLY A 40 -13.02 2.85 2.07
CA GLY A 40 -13.78 3.58 3.09
C GLY A 40 -14.37 2.61 4.11
N SER A 41 -15.70 2.64 4.28
CA SER A 41 -16.46 1.72 5.12
C SER A 41 -16.97 0.47 4.40
N ALA A 42 -16.90 0.42 3.08
CA ALA A 42 -17.44 -0.69 2.28
C ALA A 42 -16.44 -1.84 2.17
N ARG A 43 -16.89 -3.06 2.47
CA ARG A 43 -16.12 -4.28 2.19
C ARG A 43 -16.26 -4.63 0.71
N VAL A 44 -15.14 -4.72 0.00
CA VAL A 44 -15.13 -4.94 -1.46
C VAL A 44 -14.57 -6.31 -1.87
N GLY A 45 -13.95 -7.05 -0.96
CA GLY A 45 -13.42 -8.38 -1.27
C GLY A 45 -12.52 -8.96 -0.19
N ARG A 46 -11.81 -10.02 -0.56
CA ARG A 46 -10.72 -10.62 0.23
C ARG A 46 -9.45 -10.61 -0.61
N ALA A 47 -8.30 -10.59 0.06
CA ALA A 47 -7.01 -10.74 -0.59
C ALA A 47 -6.10 -11.65 0.23
N ILE A 48 -5.16 -12.31 -0.45
CA ILE A 48 -4.04 -12.99 0.18
C ILE A 48 -2.79 -12.10 0.12
N ILE A 49 -2.06 -12.00 1.23
CA ILE A 49 -0.76 -11.33 1.25
C ILE A 49 0.28 -12.24 0.59
N LYS A 50 0.85 -11.80 -0.53
CA LYS A 50 1.78 -12.60 -1.34
C LYS A 50 3.23 -12.40 -0.93
N HIS A 51 3.60 -11.16 -0.57
CA HIS A 51 4.97 -10.82 -0.22
C HIS A 51 4.97 -9.57 0.67
N ILE A 52 5.98 -9.44 1.53
CA ILE A 52 6.22 -8.24 2.33
C ILE A 52 7.70 -7.91 2.23
N GLU A 53 8.01 -6.72 1.73
CA GLU A 53 9.36 -6.19 1.63
C GLU A 53 9.52 -5.00 2.58
N ARG A 54 10.76 -4.73 2.98
CA ARG A 54 11.13 -3.50 3.68
C ARG A 54 12.11 -2.71 2.83
N LYS A 55 11.79 -1.44 2.59
CA LYS A 55 12.66 -0.49 1.90
C LYS A 55 12.70 0.82 2.67
N ARG A 56 13.83 1.51 2.67
CA ARG A 56 13.87 2.93 3.06
C ARG A 56 13.14 3.77 2.03
N LEU A 57 12.61 4.92 2.45
CA LEU A 57 11.97 5.89 1.55
C LEU A 57 12.87 6.26 0.34
N SER A 58 14.18 6.32 0.55
CA SER A 58 15.18 6.57 -0.49
C SER A 58 15.30 5.45 -1.52
N GLU A 59 14.92 4.22 -1.17
CA GLU A 59 15.03 3.02 -2.00
C GLU A 59 13.74 2.71 -2.77
N ILE A 60 12.65 3.43 -2.50
CA ILE A 60 11.39 3.30 -3.24
C ILE A 60 11.62 3.72 -4.69
N SER A 61 11.28 2.84 -5.64
CA SER A 61 11.39 3.06 -7.07
C SER A 61 10.08 3.54 -7.71
N ASP A 62 10.13 3.98 -8.96
CA ASP A 62 8.91 4.25 -9.75
C ASP A 62 8.08 2.99 -9.98
N GLU A 63 8.71 1.81 -10.04
CA GLU A 63 8.00 0.54 -10.17
C GLU A 63 7.19 0.23 -8.90
N ASP A 64 7.79 0.43 -7.71
CA ASP A 64 7.08 0.27 -6.44
C ASP A 64 5.85 1.18 -6.38
N ALA A 65 5.99 2.43 -6.83
CA ALA A 65 4.89 3.39 -6.90
C ALA A 65 3.79 2.95 -7.88
N ARG A 66 4.17 2.46 -9.07
CA ARG A 66 3.22 1.93 -10.07
C ARG A 66 2.45 0.73 -9.57
N ILE A 67 3.10 -0.21 -8.88
CA ILE A 67 2.43 -1.37 -8.27
C ILE A 67 1.49 -0.93 -7.12
N ASP A 68 1.85 0.14 -6.39
CA ASP A 68 1.01 0.79 -5.38
C ASP A 68 -0.09 1.67 -6.01
N GLY A 69 -0.23 1.68 -7.34
CA GLY A 69 -1.29 2.37 -8.07
C GLY A 69 -1.09 3.88 -8.23
N PHE A 70 0.15 4.37 -8.11
CA PHE A 70 0.54 5.74 -8.41
C PHE A 70 1.22 5.82 -9.78
N LYS A 71 1.22 7.00 -10.40
CA LYS A 71 1.90 7.23 -11.68
C LYS A 71 3.41 7.04 -11.58
N ASP A 72 4.00 7.59 -10.51
CA ASP A 72 5.44 7.62 -10.28
C ASP A 72 5.77 7.80 -8.80
N ARG A 73 7.06 7.70 -8.48
CA ARG A 73 7.60 7.88 -7.12
C ARG A 73 7.28 9.27 -6.58
N THR A 74 7.25 10.30 -7.41
CA THR A 74 6.98 11.68 -6.95
C THR A 74 5.55 11.81 -6.43
N GLU A 75 4.57 11.23 -7.12
CA GLU A 75 3.18 11.21 -6.69
C GLU A 75 3.00 10.41 -5.38
N LEU A 76 3.60 9.22 -5.30
CA LEU A 76 3.60 8.42 -4.09
C LEU A 76 4.18 9.19 -2.89
N LEU A 77 5.33 9.85 -3.06
CA LEU A 77 5.97 10.62 -2.00
C LEU A 77 5.08 11.78 -1.52
N LYS A 78 4.40 12.48 -2.43
CA LYS A 78 3.44 13.54 -2.07
C LYS A 78 2.31 12.99 -1.20
N GLU A 79 1.77 11.83 -1.56
CA GLU A 79 0.70 11.20 -0.79
C GLU A 79 1.19 10.69 0.58
N LEU A 80 2.37 10.06 0.65
CA LEU A 80 2.97 9.63 1.91
C LEU A 80 3.25 10.83 2.84
N MET A 81 3.74 11.96 2.30
CA MET A 81 3.92 13.20 3.05
C MET A 81 2.59 13.77 3.55
N ARG A 82 1.50 13.63 2.77
CA ARG A 82 0.15 14.05 3.20
C ARG A 82 -0.41 13.18 4.32
N ILE A 83 -0.18 11.87 4.26
CA ILE A 83 -0.70 10.90 5.24
C ILE A 83 0.09 10.95 6.55
N TYR A 84 1.43 10.94 6.46
CA TYR A 84 2.31 10.77 7.62
C TYR A 84 3.08 12.03 8.03
N GLY A 85 3.04 13.09 7.21
CA GLY A 85 3.71 14.35 7.45
C GLY A 85 5.14 14.43 6.91
N LYS A 86 5.51 15.63 6.42
CA LYS A 86 6.85 15.92 5.85
C LYS A 86 8.00 15.62 6.82
N LYS A 87 7.83 15.92 8.12
CA LYS A 87 8.85 15.70 9.17
C LYS A 87 9.20 14.23 9.36
N VAL A 88 8.24 13.32 9.17
CA VAL A 88 8.49 11.88 9.26
C VAL A 88 9.21 11.41 8.00
N MET A 89 8.73 11.83 6.83
CA MET A 89 9.31 11.45 5.54
C MET A 89 10.75 11.96 5.37
N SER A 90 11.08 13.16 5.86
CA SER A 90 12.43 13.73 5.77
C SER A 90 13.50 12.93 6.53
N LYS A 91 13.10 12.02 7.44
CA LYS A 91 14.03 11.15 8.18
C LYS A 91 14.40 9.87 7.44
N ASN A 92 13.96 9.71 6.19
CA ASN A 92 14.17 8.50 5.40
C ASN A 92 13.74 7.21 6.13
N PRO A 93 12.47 7.11 6.56
CA PRO A 93 12.00 5.97 7.36
C PRO A 93 12.05 4.66 6.56
N GLU A 94 12.12 3.55 7.30
CA GLU A 94 11.83 2.22 6.75
C GLU A 94 10.33 2.07 6.53
N LEU A 95 9.96 1.53 5.36
CA LEU A 95 8.60 1.32 4.91
C LEU A 95 8.38 -0.15 4.61
N TYR A 96 7.18 -0.62 4.92
CA TYR A 96 6.68 -1.94 4.55
C TYR A 96 5.96 -1.82 3.22
N ILE A 97 6.40 -2.57 2.22
CA ILE A 97 5.70 -2.76 0.96
C ILE A 97 4.97 -4.10 1.07
N ILE A 98 3.64 -4.05 1.11
CA ILE A 98 2.80 -5.23 1.29
C ILE A 98 2.16 -5.55 -0.05
N TYR A 99 2.58 -6.64 -0.67
CA TYR A 99 2.00 -7.13 -1.92
C TYR A 99 0.84 -8.07 -1.62
N PHE A 100 -0.27 -7.87 -2.31
CA PHE A 100 -1.49 -8.65 -2.12
C PHE A 100 -2.12 -9.01 -3.47
N GLN A 101 -2.95 -10.05 -3.46
CA GLN A 101 -3.70 -10.51 -4.61
C GLN A 101 -5.16 -10.73 -4.19
N LEU A 102 -6.11 -10.15 -4.93
CA LEU A 102 -7.53 -10.41 -4.72
C LEU A 102 -7.88 -11.88 -4.95
N LEU A 103 -8.86 -12.38 -4.19
CA LEU A 103 -9.39 -13.75 -4.25
C LEU A 103 -10.78 -13.78 -4.89
#